data_AF-W7UWL4-F1
#
_entry.id   AF-W7UWL4-F1
#
_cell.length_a   1.000
_cell.length_b   1.000
_cell.length_c   1.000
_cell.angle_alpha   90.00
_cell.angle_beta   90.00
_cell.angle_gamma   90.00
#
_symmetry.space_group_name_H-M   'P 1'
#
loop_
_entity.id
_entity.type
_entity.pdbx_description
1 polymer ?
#
loop_
_entity_poly.entity_id
_entity_poly.type
_entity_poly.pdbx_seq_one_letter_code
_entity_poly.pdbx_strand_id
1 'polypeptide(L)'
;MKKFLIILAVLIAISAASFFGVTYYMTHPSDEYTTENFSFSVPGGFGLDTMKDGNTYVFRCLGEKIYVEDITYNCTPETAEAFLYYYDGDENIKVESFTGSQYTGFFRSSDNNSEGKKETGLSYILGTDTHYFNVSCICGSLKSKLLKKSMDKIAESAVYTSDFRIADKPETYDFKWATVNTGKKYTCKDKTEEEKKEKPIIKFVMNEVYAEADTYVKTYSPTISLTVVEADASPADLADDSYNKRMENKDKYNSIKREQVNMFGYDCERLFYETKPSSDDDTIIHFYDLYFFRNGKYLYNVTANYRNSSEEADAREMLGNITIKDIDK
;
A
#
# COMPACT_ATOMS: atom_id res chain seq x y z
N MET A 1 -14.87 42.71 47.27
CA MET A 1 -14.12 41.44 47.15
C MET A 1 -15.01 40.21 47.00
N LYS A 2 -15.92 39.88 47.93
CA LYS A 2 -16.79 38.66 47.83
C LYS A 2 -17.60 38.55 46.52
N LYS A 3 -18.22 39.65 46.06
CA LYS A 3 -18.98 39.68 44.78
C LYS A 3 -18.09 39.44 43.54
N PHE A 4 -16.85 39.91 43.58
CA PHE A 4 -15.90 39.74 42.47
C PHE A 4 -15.38 38.29 42.37
N LEU A 5 -15.15 37.64 43.51
CA LEU A 5 -14.80 36.22 43.59
C LEU A 5 -15.94 35.32 43.12
N ILE A 6 -17.20 35.65 43.42
CA ILE A 6 -18.37 34.91 42.94
C ILE A 6 -18.51 35.04 41.42
N ILE A 7 -18.35 36.25 40.87
CA ILE A 7 -18.40 36.48 39.41
C ILE A 7 -17.28 35.69 38.71
N LEU A 8 -16.06 35.70 39.25
CA LEU A 8 -14.94 34.93 38.71
C LEU A 8 -15.20 33.41 38.76
N ALA A 9 -15.72 32.89 39.87
CA ALA A 9 -16.05 31.48 40.01
C ALA A 9 -17.16 31.03 39.05
N VAL A 10 -18.18 31.87 38.82
CA VAL A 10 -19.24 31.62 37.84
C VAL A 10 -18.70 31.64 36.42
N LEU A 11 -17.82 32.58 36.07
CA LEU A 11 -17.16 32.63 34.76
C LEU A 11 -16.28 31.39 34.52
N ILE A 12 -15.56 30.92 35.54
CA ILE A 12 -14.77 29.68 35.48
C ILE A 12 -15.69 28.47 35.28
N ALA A 13 -16.81 28.37 36.01
CA ALA A 13 -17.75 27.27 35.90
C ALA A 13 -18.43 27.22 34.51
N ILE A 14 -18.85 28.37 33.98
CA ILE A 14 -19.44 28.47 32.64
C ILE A 14 -18.41 28.09 31.58
N SER A 15 -17.18 28.61 31.69
CA SER A 15 -16.10 28.29 30.74
C SER A 15 -15.74 26.80 30.77
N ALA A 16 -15.71 26.19 31.96
CA ALA A 16 -15.49 24.76 32.13
C ALA A 16 -16.63 23.95 31.49
N ALA A 17 -17.89 24.28 31.78
CA ALA A 17 -19.05 23.59 31.22
C ALA A 17 -19.08 23.68 29.68
N SER A 18 -18.79 24.86 29.11
CA SER A 18 -18.65 25.05 27.68
C SER A 18 -17.51 24.21 27.09
N PHE A 19 -16.37 24.15 27.77
CA PHE A 19 -15.23 23.33 27.33
C PHE A 19 -15.57 21.83 27.36
N PHE A 20 -16.30 21.37 28.38
CA PHE A 20 -16.81 20.00 28.46
C PHE A 20 -17.81 19.71 27.35
N GLY A 21 -18.78 20.60 27.11
CA GLY A 21 -19.77 20.44 26.04
C GLY A 21 -19.14 20.38 24.65
N VAL A 22 -18.19 21.28 24.36
CA VAL A 22 -17.42 21.26 23.11
C VAL A 22 -16.61 19.96 23.01
N THR A 23 -15.86 19.59 24.04
CA THR A 23 -15.08 18.34 24.01
C THR A 23 -15.99 17.13 23.75
N TYR A 24 -17.12 17.04 24.45
CA TYR A 24 -18.10 15.96 24.27
C TYR A 24 -18.61 15.88 22.82
N TYR A 25 -19.09 17.01 22.27
CA TYR A 25 -19.60 17.09 20.90
C TYR A 25 -18.54 16.73 19.84
N MET A 26 -17.28 17.06 20.10
CA MET A 26 -16.16 16.80 19.20
C MET A 26 -15.61 15.37 19.31
N THR A 27 -15.92 14.63 20.39
CA THR A 27 -15.34 13.29 20.61
C THR A 27 -16.37 12.17 20.70
N HIS A 28 -17.67 12.44 20.77
CA HIS A 28 -18.67 11.37 20.83
C HIS A 28 -19.16 11.01 19.43
N PRO A 29 -19.03 9.74 19.00
CA PRO A 29 -19.51 9.30 17.70
C PRO A 29 -21.00 9.62 17.55
N SER A 30 -21.38 10.20 16.41
CA SER A 30 -22.74 10.67 16.12
C SER A 30 -23.26 10.01 14.85
N ASP A 31 -22.54 10.19 13.75
CA ASP A 31 -23.01 9.87 12.41
C ASP A 31 -22.22 8.70 11.86
N GLU A 32 -22.91 7.72 11.30
CA GLU A 32 -22.31 6.51 10.73
C GLU A 32 -21.99 6.71 9.25
N TYR A 33 -20.82 6.22 8.83
CA TYR A 33 -20.29 6.27 7.47
C TYR A 33 -19.78 4.89 7.07
N THR A 34 -19.76 4.62 5.77
CA THR A 34 -19.36 3.32 5.21
C THR A 34 -18.44 3.50 4.01
N THR A 35 -17.27 2.86 4.02
CA THR A 35 -16.46 2.61 2.83
C THR A 35 -16.83 1.25 2.21
N GLU A 36 -16.07 0.78 1.21
CA GLU A 36 -16.24 -0.55 0.62
C GLU A 36 -16.12 -1.69 1.66
N ASN A 37 -15.16 -1.59 2.59
CA ASN A 37 -14.85 -2.66 3.54
C ASN A 37 -15.14 -2.32 5.00
N PHE A 38 -15.35 -1.05 5.36
CA PHE A 38 -15.53 -0.64 6.75
C PHE A 38 -16.76 0.24 6.96
N SER A 39 -17.40 0.09 8.11
CA SER A 39 -18.28 1.11 8.69
C SER A 39 -17.57 1.77 9.87
N PHE A 40 -17.86 3.04 10.12
CA PHE A 40 -17.28 3.81 11.22
C PHE A 40 -18.18 4.98 11.59
N SER A 41 -18.01 5.49 12.80
CA SER A 41 -18.79 6.62 13.29
C SER A 41 -17.92 7.85 13.53
N VAL A 42 -18.39 9.00 13.07
CA VAL A 42 -17.69 10.27 13.19
C VAL A 42 -18.37 11.16 14.23
N PRO A 43 -17.60 11.84 15.11
CA PRO A 43 -18.19 12.78 16.04
C PRO A 43 -18.89 13.97 15.38
N GLY A 44 -19.96 14.47 16.00
CA GLY A 44 -20.82 15.51 15.40
C GLY A 44 -20.11 16.83 15.08
N GLY A 45 -18.95 17.09 15.69
CA GLY A 45 -18.11 18.26 15.40
C GLY A 45 -17.38 18.27 14.05
N PHE A 46 -17.55 17.22 13.26
CA PHE A 46 -16.89 17.06 11.96
C PHE A 46 -17.89 17.33 10.84
N GLY A 47 -17.50 18.20 9.90
CA GLY A 47 -18.23 18.37 8.65
C GLY A 47 -17.61 17.52 7.55
N LEU A 48 -18.41 16.75 6.81
CA LEU A 48 -17.94 16.09 5.60
C LEU A 48 -17.58 17.15 4.54
N ASP A 49 -16.33 17.15 4.07
CA ASP A 49 -15.82 18.07 3.03
C ASP A 49 -15.94 17.40 1.64
N THR A 50 -15.48 16.16 1.49
CA THR A 50 -15.52 15.44 0.21
C THR A 50 -15.49 13.92 0.42
N MET A 51 -16.10 13.18 -0.50
CA MET A 51 -15.96 11.73 -0.66
C MET A 51 -15.29 11.46 -2.01
N LYS A 52 -14.21 10.67 -2.03
CA LYS A 52 -13.51 10.25 -3.25
C LYS A 52 -13.66 8.75 -3.44
N ASP A 53 -14.15 8.36 -4.61
CA ASP A 53 -14.18 6.98 -5.12
C ASP A 53 -14.76 5.91 -4.16
N GLY A 54 -15.61 6.31 -3.21
CA GLY A 54 -16.24 5.42 -2.22
C GLY A 54 -15.31 4.92 -1.10
N ASN A 55 -14.00 5.06 -1.26
CA ASN A 55 -12.98 4.50 -0.36
C ASN A 55 -12.23 5.55 0.46
N THR A 56 -12.50 6.85 0.23
CA THR A 56 -11.89 7.93 1.00
C THR A 56 -12.91 8.99 1.38
N TYR A 57 -12.97 9.30 2.66
CA TYR A 57 -13.70 10.44 3.21
C TYR A 57 -12.72 11.50 3.71
N VAL A 58 -13.02 12.77 3.40
CA VAL A 58 -12.31 13.92 3.93
C VAL A 58 -13.26 14.71 4.81
N PHE A 59 -12.95 14.79 6.09
CA PHE A 59 -13.69 15.58 7.06
C PHE A 59 -12.93 16.85 7.44
N ARG A 60 -13.67 17.87 7.84
CA ARG A 60 -13.14 19.12 8.37
C ARG A 60 -13.53 19.28 9.83
N CYS A 61 -12.54 19.55 10.67
CA CYS A 61 -12.70 19.71 12.11
C CYS A 61 -11.70 20.76 12.62
N LEU A 62 -12.18 21.80 13.32
CA LEU A 62 -11.33 22.91 13.82
C LEU A 62 -10.48 23.59 12.74
N GLY A 63 -10.96 23.59 11.49
CA GLY A 63 -10.26 24.12 10.33
C GLY A 63 -9.25 23.15 9.68
N GLU A 64 -8.98 22.01 10.32
CA GLU A 64 -8.04 20.99 9.84
C GLU A 64 -8.77 19.92 9.02
N LYS A 65 -8.02 19.24 8.14
CA LYS A 65 -8.53 18.10 7.36
C LYS A 65 -8.15 16.78 8.01
N ILE A 66 -9.10 15.86 8.03
CA ILE A 66 -8.94 14.50 8.52
C ILE A 66 -9.33 13.58 7.38
N TYR A 67 -8.42 12.71 7.01
CA TYR A 67 -8.62 11.72 5.97
C TYR A 67 -8.97 10.40 6.64
N VAL A 68 -10.03 9.78 6.16
CA VAL A 68 -10.43 8.43 6.54
C VAL A 68 -10.44 7.60 5.27
N GLU A 69 -9.64 6.54 5.24
CA GLU A 69 -9.39 5.77 4.04
C GLU A 69 -9.50 4.27 4.28
N ASP A 70 -10.08 3.60 3.30
CA ASP A 70 -10.08 2.16 3.15
C ASP A 70 -8.97 1.75 2.20
N ILE A 71 -8.00 1.00 2.71
CA ILE A 71 -6.81 0.64 1.97
C ILE A 71 -6.63 -0.87 1.98
N THR A 72 -6.22 -1.41 0.84
CA THR A 72 -5.87 -2.83 0.69
C THR A 72 -4.36 -2.99 0.65
N TYR A 73 -3.81 -3.76 1.59
CA TYR A 73 -2.41 -4.16 1.61
C TYR A 73 -2.33 -5.67 1.79
N ASN A 74 -1.44 -6.35 1.07
CA ASN A 74 -1.23 -7.78 1.24
C ASN A 74 -0.25 -8.04 2.39
N CYS A 75 -0.57 -7.64 3.61
CA CYS A 75 0.32 -7.77 4.76
C CYS A 75 -0.42 -8.17 6.03
N THR A 76 0.26 -8.77 6.99
CA THR A 76 -0.32 -9.08 8.30
C THR A 76 -0.64 -7.79 9.06
N PRO A 77 -1.61 -7.80 10.01
CA PRO A 77 -1.93 -6.62 10.79
C PRO A 77 -0.73 -6.05 11.55
N GLU A 78 0.20 -6.89 12.02
CA GLU A 78 1.43 -6.47 12.70
C GLU A 78 2.37 -5.70 11.78
N THR A 79 2.36 -6.01 10.47
CA THR A 79 3.18 -5.34 9.46
C THR A 79 2.59 -4.00 9.05
N ALA A 80 1.32 -3.76 9.34
CA ALA A 80 0.57 -2.58 8.92
C ALA A 80 1.19 -1.26 9.41
N GLU A 81 1.94 -1.28 10.53
CA GLU A 81 2.60 -0.08 11.07
C GLU A 81 3.52 0.62 10.06
N ALA A 82 4.10 -0.14 9.12
CA ALA A 82 4.97 0.39 8.07
C ALA A 82 4.23 1.26 7.03
N PHE A 83 2.90 1.22 7.04
CA PHE A 83 2.01 1.97 6.12
C PHE A 83 1.27 3.12 6.81
N LEU A 84 1.66 3.48 8.04
CA LEU A 84 1.23 4.72 8.67
C LEU A 84 1.64 5.91 7.80
N TYR A 85 0.83 6.99 7.80
CA TYR A 85 1.12 8.16 6.99
C TYR A 85 2.31 8.96 7.54
N TYR A 86 3.31 9.15 6.67
CA TYR A 86 4.44 10.05 6.86
C TYR A 86 4.28 11.30 5.99
N TYR A 87 4.62 12.43 6.57
CA TYR A 87 4.63 13.72 5.92
C TYR A 87 6.06 14.20 5.75
N ASP A 88 6.30 14.96 4.69
CA ASP A 88 7.62 15.51 4.43
C ASP A 88 8.04 16.45 5.57
N GLY A 89 9.29 16.32 6.02
CA GLY A 89 9.82 17.06 7.17
C GLY A 89 9.36 16.57 8.55
N ASP A 90 8.85 15.33 8.66
CA ASP A 90 8.51 14.74 9.95
C ASP A 90 9.75 14.45 10.82
N GLU A 91 9.68 14.90 12.07
CA GLU A 91 10.69 14.73 13.12
C GLU A 91 10.05 14.07 14.36
N ASN A 92 10.90 13.55 15.27
CA ASN A 92 10.48 12.98 16.56
C ASN A 92 9.35 11.93 16.46
N ILE A 93 9.43 11.07 15.45
CA ILE A 93 8.39 10.10 15.14
C ILE A 93 8.24 9.09 16.28
N LYS A 94 7.00 8.87 16.71
CA LYS A 94 6.62 7.85 17.69
C LYS A 94 5.52 6.99 17.14
N VAL A 95 5.70 5.67 17.24
CA VAL A 95 4.72 4.65 16.86
C VAL A 95 4.39 3.83 18.10
N GLU A 96 3.11 3.59 18.33
CA GLU A 96 2.58 2.90 19.49
C GLU A 96 1.44 1.95 19.05
N SER A 97 1.30 0.79 19.67
CA SER A 97 0.14 -0.07 19.43
C SER A 97 -1.15 0.61 19.91
N PHE A 98 -2.22 0.51 19.12
CA PHE A 98 -3.53 1.06 19.43
C PHE A 98 -4.47 -0.04 19.93
N THR A 99 -4.89 0.06 21.20
CA THR A 99 -5.71 -0.97 21.87
C THR A 99 -7.19 -0.61 22.00
N GLY A 100 -7.61 0.54 21.45
CA GLY A 100 -9.00 1.00 21.52
C GLY A 100 -9.93 0.28 20.53
N SER A 101 -9.38 -0.41 19.54
CA SER A 101 -10.15 -1.12 18.51
C SER A 101 -10.23 -2.62 18.81
N GLN A 102 -11.21 -3.30 18.21
CA GLN A 102 -11.27 -4.76 18.17
C GLN A 102 -10.21 -5.39 17.24
N TYR A 103 -9.54 -4.56 16.43
CA TYR A 103 -8.50 -4.96 15.49
C TYR A 103 -7.11 -4.66 16.06
N THR A 104 -6.11 -5.43 15.61
CA THR A 104 -4.71 -5.00 15.73
C THR A 104 -4.56 -3.68 14.99
N GLY A 105 -3.94 -2.70 15.65
CA GLY A 105 -3.77 -1.37 15.09
C GLY A 105 -2.59 -0.63 15.70
N PHE A 106 -2.19 0.42 15.01
CA PHE A 106 -1.07 1.27 15.37
C PHE A 106 -1.47 2.72 15.27
N PHE A 107 -0.89 3.52 16.16
CA PHE A 107 -1.00 4.96 16.18
C PHE A 107 0.40 5.56 16.03
N ARG A 108 0.47 6.62 15.24
CA ARG A 108 1.68 7.35 14.97
C ARG A 108 1.49 8.84 15.22
N SER A 109 2.47 9.43 15.89
CA SER A 109 2.58 10.88 16.07
C SER A 109 3.95 11.38 15.67
N SER A 110 4.01 12.62 15.20
CA SER A 110 5.26 13.31 14.85
C SER A 110 5.13 14.80 14.99
N ASP A 111 6.28 15.46 15.11
CA ASP A 111 6.39 16.89 14.90
C ASP A 111 6.65 17.13 13.41
N ASN A 112 5.96 18.09 12.81
CA ASN A 112 6.22 18.51 11.43
C ASN A 112 6.54 20.00 11.42
N ASN A 113 7.56 20.40 10.67
CA ASN A 113 7.96 21.79 10.51
C ASN A 113 7.94 22.22 9.04
N SER A 114 6.77 22.11 8.41
CA SER A 114 6.54 22.63 7.08
C SER A 114 6.35 24.16 7.11
N GLU A 115 7.07 24.86 6.22
CA GLU A 115 6.94 26.32 6.01
C GLU A 115 7.07 27.18 7.28
N GLY A 116 7.82 26.71 8.29
CA GLY A 116 8.03 27.41 9.56
C GLY A 116 6.86 27.38 10.53
N LYS A 117 5.84 26.55 10.27
CA LYS A 117 4.73 26.29 11.19
C LYS A 117 4.97 24.98 11.93
N LYS A 118 4.78 25.02 13.24
CA LYS A 118 4.81 23.81 14.07
C LYS A 118 3.49 23.08 13.95
N GLU A 119 3.54 21.93 13.30
CA GLU A 119 2.41 21.06 13.08
C GLU A 119 2.67 19.70 13.74
N THR A 120 1.62 18.91 13.84
CA THR A 120 1.64 17.57 14.40
C THR A 120 0.96 16.65 13.41
N GLY A 121 1.71 15.66 12.93
CA GLY A 121 1.18 14.56 12.14
C GLY A 121 0.58 13.50 13.06
N LEU A 122 -0.65 13.08 12.77
CA LEU A 122 -1.36 11.99 13.45
C LEU A 122 -1.80 10.98 12.40
N SER A 123 -1.56 9.69 12.65
CA SER A 123 -2.02 8.62 11.77
C SER A 123 -2.37 7.37 12.56
N TYR A 124 -3.46 6.72 12.18
CA TYR A 124 -3.88 5.42 12.66
C TYR A 124 -3.96 4.48 11.48
N ILE A 125 -3.59 3.22 11.70
CA ILE A 125 -3.90 2.13 10.80
C ILE A 125 -4.35 0.95 11.65
N LEU A 126 -5.48 0.36 11.30
CA LEU A 126 -6.05 -0.79 11.98
C LEU A 126 -6.82 -1.63 10.99
N GLY A 127 -6.87 -2.94 11.18
CA GLY A 127 -7.60 -3.75 10.23
C GLY A 127 -7.38 -5.24 10.38
N THR A 128 -7.58 -5.90 9.26
CA THR A 128 -7.46 -7.34 9.08
C THR A 128 -6.27 -7.63 8.17
N ASP A 129 -6.03 -8.89 7.87
CA ASP A 129 -4.88 -9.34 7.09
C ASP A 129 -4.80 -8.78 5.65
N THR A 130 -5.87 -8.17 5.11
CA THR A 130 -5.83 -7.56 3.76
C THR A 130 -6.45 -6.17 3.64
N HIS A 131 -7.33 -5.81 4.57
CA HIS A 131 -8.09 -4.57 4.51
C HIS A 131 -7.84 -3.76 5.77
N TYR A 132 -7.51 -2.48 5.56
CA TYR A 132 -7.06 -1.57 6.58
C TYR A 132 -7.85 -0.29 6.54
N PHE A 133 -8.30 0.11 7.72
CA PHE A 133 -8.90 1.39 7.99
C PHE A 133 -7.80 2.35 8.45
N ASN A 134 -7.61 3.44 7.71
CA ASN A 134 -6.63 4.47 8.01
C ASN A 134 -7.33 5.77 8.39
N VAL A 135 -6.85 6.44 9.42
CA VAL A 135 -7.28 7.80 9.78
C VAL A 135 -6.06 8.67 9.96
N SER A 136 -5.95 9.76 9.20
CA SER A 136 -4.76 10.62 9.24
C SER A 136 -5.11 12.11 9.22
N CYS A 137 -4.24 12.91 9.85
CA CYS A 137 -4.38 14.36 9.92
C CYS A 137 -3.00 15.01 10.10
N ILE A 138 -2.81 16.19 9.50
CA ILE A 138 -1.80 17.16 9.93
C ILE A 138 -2.55 18.34 10.53
N CYS A 139 -2.12 18.80 11.70
CA CYS A 139 -2.79 19.90 12.38
C CYS A 139 -1.81 20.76 13.19
N GLY A 140 -2.20 21.99 13.53
CA GLY A 140 -1.40 22.80 14.44
C GLY A 140 -1.27 22.16 15.83
N SER A 141 -0.09 22.25 16.46
CA SER A 141 0.23 21.54 17.72
C SER A 141 -0.72 21.84 18.89
N LEU A 142 -1.39 22.99 18.90
CA LEU A 142 -2.37 23.33 19.94
C LEU A 142 -3.67 22.53 19.81
N LYS A 143 -4.03 22.09 18.59
CA LYS A 143 -5.27 21.36 18.30
C LYS A 143 -5.08 19.85 18.37
N SER A 144 -3.87 19.36 18.19
CA SER A 144 -3.53 17.93 18.09
C SER A 144 -4.08 17.11 19.25
N LYS A 145 -4.07 17.63 20.49
CA LYS A 145 -4.61 16.92 21.65
C LYS A 145 -6.11 16.62 21.55
N LEU A 146 -6.90 17.56 21.02
CA LEU A 146 -8.35 17.37 20.87
C LEU A 146 -8.65 16.54 19.61
N LEU A 147 -7.93 16.78 18.52
CA LEU A 147 -8.06 16.00 17.29
C LEU A 147 -7.68 14.54 17.50
N LYS A 148 -6.59 14.26 18.23
CA LYS A 148 -6.22 12.89 18.62
C LYS A 148 -7.36 12.17 19.33
N LYS A 149 -7.97 12.79 20.35
CA LYS A 149 -9.12 12.17 21.06
C LYS A 149 -10.31 11.90 20.14
N SER A 150 -10.51 12.75 19.15
CA SER A 150 -11.60 12.61 18.20
C SER A 150 -11.30 11.50 17.19
N MET A 151 -10.06 11.42 16.71
CA MET A 151 -9.56 10.35 15.83
C MET A 151 -9.52 9.00 16.55
N ASP A 152 -9.13 8.96 17.83
CA ASP A 152 -9.22 7.75 18.68
C ASP A 152 -10.65 7.20 18.60
N LYS A 153 -11.67 8.05 18.70
CA LYS A 153 -13.08 7.64 18.69
C LYS A 153 -13.57 7.16 17.33
N ILE A 154 -13.08 7.77 16.24
CA ILE A 154 -13.33 7.29 14.88
C ILE A 154 -12.70 5.90 14.72
N ALA A 155 -11.43 5.74 15.10
CA ALA A 155 -10.70 4.47 15.02
C ALA A 155 -11.29 3.36 15.90
N GLU A 156 -11.72 3.68 17.12
CA GLU A 156 -12.42 2.77 18.04
C GLU A 156 -13.76 2.26 17.45
N SER A 157 -14.44 3.08 16.65
CA SER A 157 -15.74 2.77 16.07
C SER A 157 -15.69 1.96 14.77
N ALA A 158 -14.50 1.74 14.21
CA ALA A 158 -14.36 1.06 12.93
C ALA A 158 -14.78 -0.42 13.05
N VAL A 159 -15.57 -0.88 12.09
CA VAL A 159 -16.05 -2.26 11.97
C VAL A 159 -15.89 -2.70 10.52
N TYR A 160 -15.15 -3.79 10.33
CA TYR A 160 -15.03 -4.48 9.05
C TYR A 160 -16.38 -5.08 8.65
N THR A 161 -16.82 -4.75 7.45
CA THR A 161 -18.15 -5.10 6.90
C THR A 161 -18.08 -5.90 5.61
N SER A 162 -16.90 -6.04 5.02
CA SER A 162 -16.72 -6.85 3.82
C SER A 162 -16.76 -8.34 4.14
N ASP A 163 -17.34 -9.11 3.22
CA ASP A 163 -17.39 -10.57 3.30
C ASP A 163 -16.06 -11.21 2.86
N PHE A 164 -15.12 -10.44 2.31
CA PHE A 164 -13.85 -10.95 1.78
C PHE A 164 -12.90 -11.40 2.90
N ARG A 165 -12.22 -12.53 2.70
CA ARG A 165 -11.14 -13.03 3.55
C ARG A 165 -9.96 -13.48 2.69
N ILE A 166 -8.74 -13.45 3.25
CA ILE A 166 -7.56 -13.99 2.56
C ILE A 166 -7.79 -15.44 2.10
N ALA A 167 -8.43 -16.26 2.93
CA ALA A 167 -8.74 -17.66 2.61
C ALA A 167 -9.60 -17.84 1.34
N ASP A 168 -10.31 -16.78 0.93
CA ASP A 168 -11.18 -16.73 -0.24
C ASP A 168 -10.41 -16.40 -1.53
N LYS A 169 -9.11 -16.01 -1.44
CA LYS A 169 -8.27 -15.85 -2.63
C LYS A 169 -8.19 -17.18 -3.38
N PRO A 170 -8.37 -17.17 -4.72
CA PRO A 170 -8.36 -18.40 -5.50
C PRO A 170 -6.96 -19.02 -5.48
N GLU A 171 -6.91 -20.34 -5.48
CA GLU A 171 -5.65 -21.08 -5.59
C GLU A 171 -5.02 -20.87 -6.98
N THR A 172 -5.85 -20.82 -8.02
CA THR A 172 -5.43 -20.57 -9.39
C THR A 172 -6.12 -19.33 -9.96
N TYR A 173 -5.35 -18.41 -10.52
CA TYR A 173 -5.85 -17.25 -11.25
C TYR A 173 -5.87 -17.57 -12.75
N ASP A 174 -7.07 -17.55 -13.34
CA ASP A 174 -7.28 -17.88 -14.75
C ASP A 174 -7.45 -16.60 -15.58
N PHE A 175 -6.39 -16.14 -16.23
CA PHE A 175 -6.43 -14.98 -17.13
C PHE A 175 -6.58 -15.43 -18.58
N LYS A 176 -6.87 -14.49 -19.48
CA LYS A 176 -6.93 -14.79 -20.93
C LYS A 176 -5.60 -15.35 -21.48
N TRP A 177 -4.47 -14.88 -20.95
CA TRP A 177 -3.14 -15.13 -21.53
C TRP A 177 -2.32 -16.19 -20.82
N ALA A 178 -2.64 -16.45 -19.55
CA ALA A 178 -1.92 -17.36 -18.68
C ALA A 178 -2.82 -17.85 -17.56
N THR A 179 -2.47 -18.98 -16.97
CA THR A 179 -2.96 -19.43 -15.66
C THR A 179 -1.81 -19.40 -14.67
N VAL A 180 -2.08 -18.98 -13.45
CA VAL A 180 -1.07 -18.94 -12.37
C VAL A 180 -1.59 -19.70 -11.17
N ASN A 181 -0.91 -20.79 -10.80
CA ASN A 181 -1.22 -21.53 -9.58
C ASN A 181 -0.46 -20.93 -8.39
N THR A 182 -1.14 -20.11 -7.61
CA THR A 182 -0.52 -19.39 -6.49
C THR A 182 -0.43 -20.21 -5.21
N GLY A 183 -1.07 -21.39 -5.16
CA GLY A 183 -1.18 -22.20 -3.93
C GLY A 183 -1.82 -21.45 -2.75
N LYS A 184 -2.53 -20.34 -3.01
CA LYS A 184 -2.98 -19.33 -2.02
C LYS A 184 -1.88 -18.58 -1.26
N LYS A 185 -0.60 -18.94 -1.46
CA LYS A 185 0.56 -18.24 -0.90
C LYS A 185 0.74 -16.87 -1.55
N TYR A 186 0.37 -16.77 -2.82
CA TYR A 186 0.49 -15.57 -3.63
C TYR A 186 -0.86 -15.05 -4.12
N THR A 187 -0.87 -13.83 -4.62
CA THR A 187 -2.04 -13.20 -5.23
C THR A 187 -1.64 -12.59 -6.55
N CYS A 188 -2.49 -12.73 -7.56
CA CYS A 188 -2.30 -12.08 -8.86
C CYS A 188 -3.30 -10.94 -9.04
N LYS A 189 -2.85 -9.82 -9.61
CA LYS A 189 -3.71 -8.69 -9.98
C LYS A 189 -3.55 -8.37 -11.46
N ASP A 190 -4.67 -8.28 -12.17
CA ASP A 190 -4.70 -7.70 -13.52
C ASP A 190 -4.49 -6.18 -13.44
N LYS A 191 -3.50 -5.70 -14.16
CA LYS A 191 -3.06 -4.29 -14.22
C LYS A 191 -3.23 -3.69 -15.61
N THR A 192 -3.89 -4.41 -16.51
CA THR A 192 -3.95 -4.07 -17.94
C THR A 192 -4.54 -2.69 -18.18
N GLU A 193 -5.66 -2.34 -17.56
CA GLU A 193 -6.33 -1.06 -17.79
C GLU A 193 -5.61 0.12 -17.12
N GLU A 194 -4.85 -0.12 -16.05
CA GLU A 194 -3.97 0.87 -15.44
C GLU A 194 -2.80 1.19 -16.40
N GLU A 195 -2.12 0.16 -16.91
CA GLU A 195 -0.94 0.27 -17.78
C GLU A 195 -1.27 0.78 -19.20
N LYS A 196 -2.45 0.43 -19.76
CA LYS A 196 -2.88 0.90 -21.09
C LYS A 196 -3.05 2.41 -21.19
N LYS A 197 -3.32 3.10 -20.08
CA LYS A 197 -3.41 4.57 -20.05
C LYS A 197 -2.10 5.22 -20.48
N GLU A 198 -0.97 4.58 -20.16
CA GLU A 198 0.37 5.07 -20.49
C GLU A 198 0.94 4.39 -21.74
N LYS A 199 0.62 3.11 -21.96
CA LYS A 199 1.17 2.28 -23.05
C LYS A 199 0.06 1.49 -23.76
N PRO A 200 -0.64 2.11 -24.74
CA PRO A 200 -1.82 1.51 -25.38
C PRO A 200 -1.56 0.18 -26.14
N ILE A 201 -0.30 -0.12 -26.46
CA ILE A 201 0.11 -1.35 -27.15
C ILE A 201 -0.01 -2.61 -26.27
N ILE A 202 -0.10 -2.42 -24.95
CA ILE A 202 -0.22 -3.50 -23.97
C ILE A 202 -1.57 -4.20 -24.11
N LYS A 203 -1.53 -5.52 -24.24
CA LYS A 203 -2.72 -6.38 -24.27
C LYS A 203 -3.06 -6.93 -22.91
N PHE A 204 -2.06 -7.20 -22.09
CA PHE A 204 -2.23 -7.76 -20.75
C PHE A 204 -1.03 -7.46 -19.86
N VAL A 205 -1.30 -7.15 -18.59
CA VAL A 205 -0.30 -7.12 -17.52
C VAL A 205 -0.89 -7.78 -16.29
N MET A 206 -0.15 -8.73 -15.71
CA MET A 206 -0.40 -9.19 -14.35
C MET A 206 0.82 -8.96 -13.46
N ASN A 207 0.56 -8.74 -12.18
CA ASN A 207 1.57 -8.80 -11.12
C ASN A 207 1.17 -9.85 -10.09
N GLU A 208 2.13 -10.69 -9.71
CA GLU A 208 2.02 -11.66 -8.64
C GLU A 208 2.95 -11.28 -7.49
N VAL A 209 2.41 -11.28 -6.27
CA VAL A 209 3.12 -10.99 -5.00
C VAL A 209 2.58 -11.89 -3.90
N TYR A 210 3.18 -11.84 -2.70
CA TYR A 210 2.62 -12.50 -1.52
C TYR A 210 1.15 -12.14 -1.28
N ALA A 211 0.33 -13.13 -0.96
CA ALA A 211 -1.07 -12.92 -0.60
C ALA A 211 -1.20 -12.26 0.78
N GLU A 212 -0.28 -12.59 1.69
CA GLU A 212 -0.12 -12.09 3.05
C GLU A 212 1.38 -11.96 3.37
N ALA A 213 1.87 -10.74 3.57
CA ALA A 213 3.26 -10.44 3.89
C ALA A 213 3.45 -10.12 5.37
N ASP A 214 4.43 -10.75 6.00
CA ASP A 214 4.85 -10.51 7.40
C ASP A 214 5.93 -9.41 7.54
N THR A 215 6.29 -8.74 6.43
CA THR A 215 7.21 -7.61 6.42
C THR A 215 6.82 -6.59 5.35
N TYR A 216 7.19 -5.33 5.57
CA TYR A 216 7.00 -4.26 4.58
C TYR A 216 7.59 -4.62 3.22
N VAL A 217 8.79 -5.20 3.22
CA VAL A 217 9.49 -5.64 2.01
C VAL A 217 8.68 -6.70 1.27
N LYS A 218 8.18 -7.71 1.98
CA LYS A 218 7.42 -8.82 1.37
C LYS A 218 6.09 -8.40 0.78
N THR A 219 5.57 -7.23 1.16
CA THR A 219 4.38 -6.65 0.52
C THR A 219 4.62 -6.37 -0.96
N TYR A 220 5.89 -6.23 -1.37
CA TYR A 220 6.30 -5.85 -2.73
C TYR A 220 7.39 -6.76 -3.33
N SER A 221 7.91 -7.74 -2.61
CA SER A 221 9.06 -8.56 -3.04
C SER A 221 8.96 -9.99 -2.50
N PRO A 222 9.23 -11.04 -3.30
CA PRO A 222 9.48 -10.98 -4.73
C PRO A 222 8.20 -10.56 -5.48
N THR A 223 8.38 -10.00 -6.67
CA THR A 223 7.29 -9.71 -7.60
C THR A 223 7.57 -10.37 -8.93
N ILE A 224 6.60 -11.12 -9.46
CA ILE A 224 6.60 -11.56 -10.86
C ILE A 224 5.62 -10.70 -11.64
N SER A 225 6.06 -10.15 -12.77
CA SER A 225 5.16 -9.52 -13.73
C SER A 225 5.17 -10.26 -15.06
N LEU A 226 4.01 -10.40 -15.67
CA LEU A 226 3.87 -10.88 -17.04
C LEU A 226 3.21 -9.79 -17.86
N THR A 227 3.91 -9.33 -18.90
CA THR A 227 3.40 -8.37 -19.88
C THR A 227 3.24 -9.07 -21.23
N VAL A 228 2.11 -8.84 -21.88
CA VAL A 228 1.85 -9.31 -23.25
C VAL A 228 1.54 -8.13 -24.15
N VAL A 229 2.24 -8.10 -25.29
CA VAL A 229 2.03 -7.12 -26.36
C VAL A 229 1.82 -7.82 -27.69
N GLU A 230 1.09 -7.18 -28.59
CA GLU A 230 1.01 -7.58 -29.99
C GLU A 230 2.06 -6.78 -30.76
N ALA A 231 3.15 -7.43 -31.17
CA ALA A 231 4.28 -6.76 -31.80
C ALA A 231 5.06 -7.69 -32.73
N ASP A 232 5.56 -7.12 -33.83
CA ASP A 232 6.42 -7.83 -34.78
C ASP A 232 7.89 -7.89 -34.33
N ALA A 233 8.25 -7.32 -33.17
CA ALA A 233 9.59 -7.38 -32.60
C ALA A 233 10.01 -8.82 -32.24
N SER A 234 11.27 -9.17 -32.50
CA SER A 234 11.85 -10.45 -32.08
C SER A 234 12.10 -10.44 -30.56
N PRO A 235 11.87 -11.56 -29.84
CA PRO A 235 12.34 -11.71 -28.46
C PRO A 235 13.84 -11.44 -28.30
N ALA A 236 14.64 -11.86 -29.29
CA ALA A 236 16.09 -11.68 -29.26
C ALA A 236 16.47 -10.20 -29.34
N ASP A 237 15.86 -9.45 -30.26
CA ASP A 237 16.12 -8.02 -30.42
C ASP A 237 15.83 -7.25 -29.13
N LEU A 238 14.76 -7.61 -28.42
CA LEU A 238 14.39 -6.96 -27.16
C LEU A 238 15.31 -7.31 -25.99
N ALA A 239 15.71 -8.57 -25.92
CA ALA A 239 16.67 -9.02 -24.92
C ALA A 239 18.05 -8.38 -25.17
N ASP A 240 18.46 -8.25 -26.43
CA ASP A 240 19.72 -7.63 -26.83
C ASP A 240 19.71 -6.12 -26.63
N ASP A 241 18.62 -5.43 -27.00
CA ASP A 241 18.42 -4.01 -26.69
C ASP A 241 18.46 -3.76 -25.18
N SER A 242 17.82 -4.63 -24.40
CA SER A 242 17.82 -4.52 -22.93
C SER A 242 19.23 -4.76 -22.37
N TYR A 243 19.93 -5.78 -22.85
CA TYR A 243 21.31 -6.10 -22.47
C TYR A 243 22.27 -4.95 -22.80
N ASN A 244 22.23 -4.44 -24.02
CA ASN A 244 23.09 -3.35 -24.49
C ASN A 244 22.90 -2.08 -23.63
N LYS A 245 21.67 -1.71 -23.30
CA LYS A 245 21.38 -0.58 -22.38
C LYS A 245 22.01 -0.75 -20.99
N ARG A 246 22.07 -1.98 -20.46
CA ARG A 246 22.75 -2.26 -19.17
C ARG A 246 24.26 -2.25 -19.34
N MET A 247 24.78 -2.74 -20.46
CA MET A 247 26.21 -2.69 -20.78
C MET A 247 26.74 -1.26 -20.95
N GLU A 248 25.94 -0.35 -21.52
CA GLU A 248 26.25 1.09 -21.55
C GLU A 248 26.40 1.72 -20.16
N ASN A 249 25.75 1.12 -19.15
CA ASN A 249 25.75 1.57 -17.76
C ASN A 249 26.33 0.49 -16.83
N LYS A 250 27.34 -0.26 -17.29
CA LYS A 250 27.86 -1.46 -16.60
C LYS A 250 28.25 -1.20 -15.13
N ASP A 251 28.66 0.01 -14.80
CA ASP A 251 29.04 0.38 -13.44
C ASP A 251 27.88 0.34 -12.43
N LYS A 252 26.62 0.31 -12.88
CA LYS A 252 25.43 0.22 -12.02
C LYS A 252 24.96 -1.21 -11.75
N TYR A 253 25.51 -2.18 -12.48
CA TYR A 253 25.01 -3.56 -12.47
C TYR A 253 26.12 -4.57 -12.20
N ASN A 254 25.74 -5.70 -11.63
CA ASN A 254 26.58 -6.88 -11.49
C ASN A 254 26.00 -8.03 -12.33
N SER A 255 26.84 -9.01 -12.64
CA SER A 255 26.42 -10.32 -13.17
C SER A 255 25.47 -10.28 -14.37
N ILE A 256 25.59 -9.29 -15.27
CA ILE A 256 24.74 -9.19 -16.46
C ILE A 256 24.98 -10.42 -17.35
N LYS A 257 23.96 -11.24 -17.54
CA LYS A 257 23.98 -12.48 -18.33
C LYS A 257 22.86 -12.48 -19.37
N ARG A 258 23.21 -12.89 -20.58
CA ARG A 258 22.31 -13.04 -21.72
C ARG A 258 22.45 -14.45 -22.26
N GLU A 259 21.36 -15.20 -22.31
CA GLU A 259 21.36 -16.60 -22.71
C GLU A 259 19.98 -17.05 -23.21
N GLN A 260 19.91 -18.24 -23.79
CA GLN A 260 18.66 -18.92 -24.10
C GLN A 260 18.38 -20.00 -23.08
N VAL A 261 17.13 -20.08 -22.60
CA VAL A 261 16.69 -21.09 -21.63
C VAL A 261 15.32 -21.62 -22.04
N ASN A 262 15.02 -22.87 -21.67
CA ASN A 262 13.66 -23.38 -21.79
C ASN A 262 12.87 -23.05 -20.52
N MET A 263 11.81 -22.26 -20.66
CA MET A 263 10.95 -21.82 -19.56
C MET A 263 9.51 -21.70 -20.05
N PHE A 264 8.52 -22.01 -19.21
CA PHE A 264 7.09 -21.99 -19.55
C PHE A 264 6.70 -22.89 -20.75
N GLY A 265 7.57 -23.82 -21.16
CA GLY A 265 7.40 -24.64 -22.37
C GLY A 265 7.90 -23.99 -23.67
N TYR A 266 8.58 -22.85 -23.59
CA TYR A 266 9.10 -22.09 -24.73
C TYR A 266 10.61 -21.89 -24.62
N ASP A 267 11.29 -21.79 -25.77
CA ASP A 267 12.65 -21.29 -25.83
C ASP A 267 12.62 -19.78 -25.63
N CYS A 268 13.10 -19.35 -24.46
CA CYS A 268 13.08 -17.98 -24.00
C CYS A 268 14.46 -17.35 -24.14
N GLU A 269 14.46 -16.09 -24.58
CA GLU A 269 15.60 -15.21 -24.48
C GLU A 269 15.66 -14.65 -23.06
N ARG A 270 16.64 -15.10 -22.28
CA ARG A 270 16.82 -14.70 -20.89
C ARG A 270 17.84 -13.57 -20.76
N LEU A 271 17.49 -12.56 -19.99
CA LEU A 271 18.40 -11.53 -19.49
C LEU A 271 18.33 -11.52 -17.97
N PHE A 272 19.45 -11.81 -17.33
CA PHE A 272 19.61 -11.73 -15.89
C PHE A 272 20.60 -10.63 -15.52
N TYR A 273 20.31 -9.85 -14.49
CA TYR A 273 21.27 -8.91 -13.92
C TYR A 273 20.96 -8.61 -12.45
N GLU A 274 21.99 -8.16 -11.76
CA GLU A 274 21.92 -7.67 -10.39
C GLU A 274 22.11 -6.15 -10.41
N THR A 275 21.40 -5.41 -9.56
CA THR A 275 21.76 -4.00 -9.32
C THR A 275 22.76 -3.92 -8.19
N LYS A 276 23.77 -3.06 -8.32
CA LYS A 276 24.66 -2.76 -7.19
C LYS A 276 23.83 -2.11 -6.06
N PRO A 277 24.16 -2.41 -4.78
CA PRO A 277 23.54 -1.71 -3.66
C PRO A 277 23.71 -0.22 -3.85
N SER A 278 22.61 0.53 -3.76
CA SER A 278 22.61 1.99 -3.84
C SER A 278 22.43 2.66 -2.48
N SER A 279 22.36 1.87 -1.40
CA SER A 279 22.08 2.28 -0.03
C SER A 279 23.25 1.99 0.91
N ASP A 280 23.26 2.65 2.07
CA ASP A 280 24.22 2.42 3.16
C ASP A 280 24.22 0.97 3.70
N ASP A 281 23.21 0.17 3.34
CA ASP A 281 23.18 -1.28 3.56
C ASP A 281 23.63 -2.02 2.29
N ASP A 282 24.93 -2.28 2.19
CA ASP A 282 25.58 -2.99 1.09
C ASP A 282 25.18 -4.48 0.98
N THR A 283 24.34 -4.99 1.89
CA THR A 283 23.99 -6.42 1.94
C THR A 283 22.80 -6.80 1.05
N ILE A 284 21.96 -5.84 0.68
CA ILE A 284 20.76 -6.08 -0.13
C ILE A 284 21.11 -5.94 -1.62
N ILE A 285 21.01 -7.05 -2.34
CA ILE A 285 21.19 -7.09 -3.80
C ILE A 285 19.84 -7.41 -4.43
N HIS A 286 19.40 -6.59 -5.39
CA HIS A 286 18.21 -6.87 -6.18
C HIS A 286 18.58 -7.62 -7.47
N PHE A 287 17.85 -8.69 -7.73
CA PHE A 287 17.95 -9.56 -8.89
C PHE A 287 16.80 -9.27 -9.82
N TYR A 288 17.12 -9.24 -11.11
CA TYR A 288 16.17 -9.06 -12.20
C TYR A 288 16.38 -10.22 -13.17
N ASP A 289 15.37 -11.06 -13.33
CA ASP A 289 15.37 -12.17 -14.27
C ASP A 289 14.24 -11.99 -15.28
N LEU A 290 14.62 -11.71 -16.54
CA LEU A 290 13.68 -11.37 -17.61
C LEU A 290 13.68 -12.48 -18.65
N TYR A 291 12.49 -12.93 -19.04
CA TYR A 291 12.27 -13.95 -20.05
C TYR A 291 11.41 -13.39 -21.17
N PHE A 292 11.96 -13.34 -22.37
CA PHE A 292 11.27 -12.90 -23.58
C PHE A 292 11.02 -14.10 -24.50
N PHE A 293 9.78 -14.26 -24.96
CA PHE A 293 9.43 -15.32 -25.92
C PHE A 293 8.17 -14.95 -26.71
N ARG A 294 7.89 -15.73 -27.75
CA ARG A 294 6.68 -15.57 -28.57
C ARG A 294 5.72 -16.74 -28.40
N ASN A 295 4.44 -16.41 -28.42
CA ASN A 295 3.37 -17.35 -28.70
C ASN A 295 2.45 -16.74 -29.78
N GLY A 296 2.50 -17.32 -30.98
CA GLY A 296 1.81 -16.77 -32.15
C GLY A 296 2.29 -15.36 -32.51
N LYS A 297 1.35 -14.43 -32.67
CA LYS A 297 1.64 -13.01 -32.94
C LYS A 297 1.96 -12.18 -31.68
N TYR A 298 1.95 -12.80 -30.52
CA TYR A 298 2.11 -12.12 -29.25
C TYR A 298 3.49 -12.35 -28.66
N LEU A 299 4.04 -11.27 -28.12
CA LEU A 299 5.29 -11.25 -27.44
C LEU A 299 5.04 -11.16 -25.94
N TYR A 300 5.71 -12.04 -25.21
CA TYR A 300 5.62 -12.16 -23.77
C TYR A 300 6.94 -11.65 -23.15
N ASN A 301 6.80 -10.90 -22.07
CA ASN A 301 7.89 -10.55 -21.17
C ASN A 301 7.48 -10.94 -19.75
N VAL A 302 8.13 -11.97 -19.19
CA VAL A 302 7.99 -12.33 -17.78
C VAL A 302 9.21 -11.79 -17.04
N THR A 303 8.99 -10.98 -16.01
CA THR A 303 10.06 -10.39 -15.20
C THR A 303 9.90 -10.83 -13.75
N ALA A 304 10.96 -11.41 -13.18
CA ALA A 304 11.08 -11.67 -11.75
C ALA A 304 11.99 -10.64 -11.10
N ASN A 305 11.49 -9.96 -10.08
CA ASN A 305 12.25 -9.03 -9.25
C ASN A 305 12.28 -9.55 -7.82
N TYR A 306 13.47 -9.79 -7.27
CA TYR A 306 13.62 -10.39 -5.94
C TYR A 306 14.96 -10.01 -5.30
N ARG A 307 15.13 -10.28 -4.01
CA ARG A 307 16.35 -9.99 -3.24
C ARG A 307 17.19 -11.25 -3.00
N ASN A 308 18.50 -11.10 -2.80
CA ASN A 308 19.42 -12.23 -2.57
C ASN A 308 18.95 -13.14 -1.43
N SER A 309 19.23 -14.44 -1.62
CA SER A 309 19.27 -15.54 -0.64
C SER A 309 18.00 -15.88 0.14
N SER A 310 17.09 -14.94 0.38
CA SER A 310 15.83 -15.18 1.09
C SER A 310 14.63 -15.36 0.16
N GLU A 311 14.63 -14.72 -1.02
CA GLU A 311 13.47 -14.68 -1.92
C GLU A 311 13.65 -15.50 -3.21
N GLU A 312 14.85 -16.02 -3.48
CA GLU A 312 15.15 -16.72 -4.75
C GLU A 312 14.31 -17.99 -4.93
N ALA A 313 14.11 -18.76 -3.85
CA ALA A 313 13.28 -19.96 -3.89
C ALA A 313 11.82 -19.63 -4.21
N ASP A 314 11.30 -18.57 -3.59
CA ASP A 314 9.93 -18.10 -3.82
C ASP A 314 9.75 -17.56 -5.25
N ALA A 315 10.71 -16.78 -5.76
CA ALA A 315 10.68 -16.29 -7.13
C ALA A 315 10.68 -17.45 -8.15
N ARG A 316 11.49 -18.49 -7.91
CA ARG A 316 11.50 -19.71 -8.74
C ARG A 316 10.19 -20.49 -8.65
N GLU A 317 9.60 -20.58 -7.46
CA GLU A 317 8.28 -21.19 -7.25
C GLU A 317 7.20 -20.46 -8.06
N MET A 318 7.10 -19.13 -7.91
CA MET A 318 6.15 -18.29 -8.64
C MET A 318 6.31 -18.43 -10.16
N LEU A 319 7.55 -18.34 -10.67
CA LEU A 319 7.83 -18.55 -12.09
C LEU A 319 7.41 -19.95 -12.57
N GLY A 320 7.69 -20.99 -11.78
CA GLY A 320 7.31 -22.37 -12.11
C GLY A 320 5.81 -22.62 -12.16
N ASN A 321 5.01 -21.76 -11.52
CA ASN A 321 3.56 -21.88 -11.44
C ASN A 321 2.80 -21.17 -12.57
N ILE A 322 3.50 -20.47 -13.46
CA ILE A 322 2.91 -19.80 -14.62
C ILE A 322 2.79 -20.78 -15.78
N THR A 323 1.58 -20.94 -16.31
CA THR A 323 1.31 -21.68 -17.54
C THR A 323 0.75 -20.73 -18.59
N ILE A 324 1.39 -20.66 -19.75
CA ILE A 324 0.97 -19.80 -20.87
C ILE A 324 -0.14 -20.50 -21.66
N LYS A 325 -1.21 -19.77 -21.96
CA LYS A 325 -2.33 -20.30 -22.76
C LYS A 325 -2.04 -20.19 -24.26
N ASP A 326 -2.51 -21.18 -25.02
CA ASP A 326 -2.63 -21.10 -26.48
C ASP A 326 -3.86 -20.26 -26.83
N ILE A 327 -3.67 -19.10 -27.47
CA ILE A 327 -4.76 -18.13 -27.72
C ILE A 327 -5.20 -18.13 -29.18
N ASP A 328 -4.41 -18.79 -30.05
CA ASP A 328 -4.63 -18.86 -31.50
C ASP A 328 -5.18 -20.24 -31.95
N LYS A 329 -5.83 -21.01 -31.06
CA LYS A 329 -6.54 -22.26 -31.40
C LYS A 329 -8.06 -22.13 -31.26
#